data_AF-A0AAE3ZDD1-F1
#
_entry.id   AF-A0AAE3ZDD1-F1
#
_cell.length_a   1.000
_cell.length_b   1.000
_cell.length_c   1.000
_cell.angle_alpha   90.00
_cell.angle_beta   90.00
_cell.angle_gamma   90.00
#
_symmetry.space_group_name_H-M   'P 1'
#
loop_
_entity.id
_entity.type
_entity.pdbx_description
1 polymer ?
#
loop_
_entity_poly.entity_id
_entity_poly.type
_entity_poly.pdbx_seq_one_letter_code
_entity_poly.pdbx_strand_id
1 'polypeptide(L)' 'MTIQPLGWRKSSRSGQRTNCVEVGRVGDGAAVRDTKDRAAGYFTADRMQWQAFVAAVKADRFA' A
#
# COMPACT_ATOMS: atom_id res chain seq x y z
N MET A 1 4.66 -9.22 18.48
CA MET A 1 5.01 -7.78 18.47
C MET A 1 4.51 -7.21 17.16
N THR A 2 3.35 -6.54 17.14
CA THR A 2 2.75 -6.03 15.91
C THR A 2 3.53 -4.81 15.45
N ILE A 3 4.18 -4.89 14.28
CA ILE A 3 4.89 -3.75 13.70
C ILE A 3 3.82 -2.77 13.20
N GLN A 4 3.63 -1.68 13.93
CA GLN A 4 2.68 -0.64 13.58
C GLN A 4 3.25 0.22 12.45
N PRO A 5 2.52 0.44 11.34
CA PRO A 5 2.98 1.31 10.28
C PRO A 5 3.01 2.77 10.72
N LEU A 6 4.09 3.46 10.36
CA LEU A 6 4.30 4.87 10.69
C LEU A 6 4.45 5.72 9.42
N GLY A 7 4.23 7.03 9.56
CA GLY A 7 4.49 7.99 8.48
C GLY A 7 3.62 7.80 7.24
N TRP A 8 2.32 7.60 7.44
CA TRP A 8 1.34 7.51 6.35
C TRP A 8 1.41 8.74 5.44
N ARG A 9 1.54 8.50 4.14
CA ARG A 9 1.40 9.54 3.11
C ARG A 9 0.33 9.13 2.11
N LYS A 10 -0.52 10.08 1.75
CA LYS A 10 -1.44 9.92 0.62
C LYS A 10 -0.65 9.98 -0.68
N SER A 11 -0.94 9.06 -1.59
CA SER A 11 -0.35 9.05 -2.93
C SER A 11 -0.82 10.27 -3.72
N SER A 12 0.10 10.94 -4.43
CA SER A 12 -0.23 12.01 -5.37
C SER A 12 -1.06 11.53 -6.58
N ARG A 13 -1.12 10.22 -6.80
CA ARG A 13 -2.00 9.60 -7.81
C ARG A 13 -3.45 9.42 -7.33
N SER A 14 -3.74 9.78 -6.07
CA SER A 14 -5.09 9.80 -5.55
C SER A 14 -5.83 11.01 -6.11
N GLY A 15 -6.81 10.78 -6.98
CA GLY A 15 -7.70 11.82 -7.47
C GLY A 15 -8.62 12.35 -6.36
N GLN A 16 -9.38 13.40 -6.65
CA GLN A 16 -10.37 13.94 -5.70
C GLN A 16 -11.42 12.90 -5.30
N ARG A 17 -11.76 11.98 -6.21
CA ARG A 17 -12.82 10.99 -6.02
C ARG A 17 -12.43 9.56 -6.37
N THR A 18 -11.22 9.28 -6.85
CA THR A 18 -10.82 7.95 -7.34
C THR A 18 -9.39 7.60 -6.91
N ASN A 19 -9.07 6.30 -6.89
CA ASN A 19 -7.71 5.77 -6.70
C ASN A 19 -7.03 6.21 -5.40
N CYS A 20 -7.80 6.31 -4.32
CA CYS A 20 -7.34 6.89 -3.07
C CYS A 20 -6.50 5.90 -2.24
N VAL A 21 -5.19 6.08 -2.24
CA VAL A 21 -4.25 5.17 -1.57
C VAL A 21 -3.34 5.93 -0.61
N GLU A 22 -3.16 5.40 0.60
CA GLU A 22 -2.13 5.81 1.55
C GLU A 22 -1.06 4.71 1.70
N VAL A 23 0.19 5.12 1.84
CA VAL A 23 1.33 4.22 2.07
C VAL A 23 2.05 4.60 3.35
N GLY A 24 2.26 3.64 4.23
CA GLY A 24 3.02 3.75 5.48
C GLY A 24 4.31 2.93 5.42
N ARG A 25 5.27 3.24 6.29
CA ARG A 25 6.51 2.46 6.46
C ARG A 25 6.32 1.44 7.58
N VAL A 26 6.77 0.21 7.36
CA VAL A 26 6.71 -0.90 8.34
C VAL A 26 7.98 -1.73 8.22
N GLY A 27 8.92 -1.57 9.17
CA GLY A 27 10.24 -2.20 9.06
C GLY A 27 10.97 -1.80 7.76
N ASP A 28 11.40 -2.79 6.99
CA ASP A 28 11.99 -2.64 5.64
C ASP A 28 10.94 -2.70 4.50
N GLY A 29 9.67 -2.84 4.86
CA GLY A 29 8.52 -2.97 3.97
C GLY A 29 7.59 -1.77 3.92
N ALA A 30 6.42 -1.98 3.32
CA ALA A 30 5.37 -0.99 3.14
C ALA A 30 4.03 -1.49 3.66
N ALA A 31 3.24 -0.57 4.21
CA ALA A 31 1.83 -0.78 4.50
C ALA A 31 0.99 0.02 3.52
N VAL A 32 -0.10 -0.54 3.00
CA VAL A 32 -0.97 0.11 2.03
C VAL A 32 -2.42 -0.01 2.48
N ARG A 33 -3.16 1.09 2.34
CA ARG A 33 -4.59 1.14 2.64
C ARG A 33 -5.36 2.06 1.72
N ASP A 34 -6.67 1.87 1.69
CA ASP A 34 -7.60 2.82 1.10
C ASP A 34 -7.66 4.08 1.98
N THR A 35 -7.48 5.26 1.38
CA THR A 35 -7.62 6.53 2.11
C THR A 35 -9.07 6.77 2.54
N LYS A 36 -10.04 6.29 1.74
CA LYS A 36 -11.47 6.51 1.97
C LYS A 36 -12.04 5.57 3.01
N ASP A 37 -11.49 4.37 3.11
CA ASP A 37 -11.91 3.37 4.08
C ASP A 37 -10.72 2.92 4.95
N ARG A 38 -10.33 3.78 5.89
CA ARG A 38 -9.27 3.46 6.84
C ARG A 38 -9.70 2.40 7.87
N ALA A 39 -11.01 2.19 8.04
CA ALA A 39 -11.56 1.24 8.99
C ALA A 39 -11.46 -0.20 8.48
N ALA A 40 -11.47 -0.40 7.16
CA ALA A 40 -11.19 -1.68 6.52
C ALA A 40 -9.77 -2.21 6.77
N GLY A 41 -8.86 -1.38 7.32
CA GLY A 41 -7.52 -1.77 7.71
C GLY A 41 -6.47 -1.54 6.62
N TYR A 42 -5.37 -2.27 6.69
CA TYR A 42 -4.24 -2.18 5.78
C TYR A 42 -3.61 -3.56 5.59
N PHE A 43 -2.95 -3.76 4.46
CA PHE A 43 -2.04 -4.88 4.29
C PHE A 43 -0.59 -4.40 4.37
N THR A 44 0.32 -5.30 4.73
CA THR A 44 1.76 -5.04 4.76
C THR A 44 2.47 -5.97 3.79
N ALA A 45 3.54 -5.48 3.16
CA ALA A 45 4.42 -6.27 2.32
C ALA A 45 5.87 -5.96 2.70
N ASP A 46 6.70 -7.00 2.87
CA ASP A 46 8.14 -6.83 2.95
C ASP A 46 8.73 -6.37 1.59
N ARG A 47 10.04 -6.09 1.55
CA ARG A 47 10.70 -5.63 0.33
C ARG A 47 10.54 -6.61 -0.84
N MET A 48 10.66 -7.91 -0.61
CA MET A 48 10.59 -8.93 -1.68
C MET A 48 9.16 -9.09 -2.19
N GLN A 49 8.19 -9.17 -1.28
CA GLN A 49 6.76 -9.21 -1.60
C GLN A 49 6.33 -7.99 -2.42
N TRP A 50 6.82 -6.80 -2.04
CA TRP A 50 6.52 -5.57 -2.77
C TRP A 50 7.08 -5.59 -4.20
N GLN A 51 8.33 -6.03 -4.38
CA GLN A 51 8.94 -6.18 -5.71
C GLN A 51 8.16 -7.16 -6.59
N ALA A 52 7.81 -8.33 -6.04
CA ALA A 52 7.04 -9.34 -6.74
C ALA A 52 5.64 -8.83 -7.14
N PHE A 53 4.96 -8.13 -6.23
CA PHE A 53 3.67 -7.52 -6.50
C PHE A 53 3.74 -6.51 -7.65
N VAL A 54 4.71 -5.58 -7.62
CA VAL A 54 4.88 -4.59 -8.68
C VAL A 54 5.20 -5.25 -10.03
N ALA A 55 6.02 -6.29 -10.04
CA ALA A 55 6.33 -7.03 -11.26
C ALA A 55 5.07 -7.71 -11.84
N ALA A 56 4.26 -8.34 -10.98
CA ALA A 56 3.02 -8.99 -11.39
C ALA A 56 1.98 -8.00 -11.93
N VAL A 57 1.83 -6.82 -11.31
CA VAL A 57 0.95 -5.75 -11.83
C VAL A 57 1.44 -5.25 -13.20
N LYS A 58 2.75 -5.03 -13.37
CA LYS A 58 3.32 -4.60 -14.66
C LYS A 58 3.15 -5.64 -15.77
N ALA A 59 3.11 -6.92 -15.40
CA ALA A 59 2.87 -8.04 -16.30
C ALA A 59 1.38 -8.33 -16.51
N ASP A 60 0.49 -7.47 -16.02
CA ASP A 60 -0.98 -7.61 -16.12
C ASP A 60 -1.53 -8.94 -15.58
N ARG A 61 -0.88 -9.48 -14.54
CA ARG A 61 -1.17 -10.82 -14.02
C ARG A 61 -2.48 -10.92 -13.22
N PHE A 62 -3.10 -9.78 -12.88
CA PHE A 62 -4.31 -9.69 -12.05
C PHE A 62 -5.52 -9.15 -12.80
N ALA A 63 -5.45 -9.08 -14.13
CA ALA A 63 -6.57 -8.73 -15.00
C ALA A 63 -7.58 -9.87 -15.14
#